data_AF-A0A7S3FMK1-F1
#
_entry.id   AF-A0A7S3FMK1-F1
#
_cell.length_a   1.000
_cell.length_b   1.000
_cell.length_c   1.000
_cell.angle_alpha   90.00
_cell.angle_beta   90.00
_cell.angle_gamma   90.00
#
_symmetry.space_group_name_H-M   'P 1'
#
loop_
_entity.id
_entity.type
_entity.pdbx_description
1 polymer ?
#
loop_
_entity_poly.entity_id
_entity_poly.type
_entity_poly.pdbx_seq_one_letter_code
_entity_poly.pdbx_strand_id
1 'polypeptide(L)'
;VAARLMGQGLLAAAQCLAVVSPFYFYQVSFQLGWCQKHGEALGNGTDPVEFRAEIDKMRFGWCEGSPLVPKVYRFIQASYWDVGLFKFYKASQVPNFLLAAPIWSCSLFELSEAIRDALPGDSWGAKLGAIKSLVSDRQDYELFVLCLHWVLMLAVSVLIMNVQVSTRFLSTCAPLYLITARLTGKKDKKAHLVWVVRFFALYGILGCLLYPNFLPWV
;
A
#
# COMPACT_ATOMS: atom_id res chain seq x y z
N VAL A 1 -1.46 31.77 10.65
CA VAL A 1 -1.61 30.30 10.77
C VAL A 1 -2.45 29.73 9.62
N ALA A 2 -3.68 30.21 9.40
CA ALA A 2 -4.56 29.73 8.31
C ALA A 2 -3.94 29.76 6.89
N ALA A 3 -3.34 30.88 6.47
CA ALA A 3 -2.68 30.98 5.16
C ALA A 3 -1.50 30.00 4.97
N ARG A 4 -0.77 29.71 6.06
CA ARG A 4 0.35 28.75 6.06
C ARG A 4 -0.16 27.30 5.92
N LEU A 5 -1.23 26.96 6.64
CA LEU A 5 -1.89 25.65 6.53
C LEU A 5 -2.50 25.45 5.15
N MET A 6 -3.13 26.49 4.57
CA MET A 6 -3.66 26.45 3.21
C MET A 6 -2.56 26.24 2.18
N GLY A 7 -1.43 26.95 2.30
CA GLY A 7 -0.26 26.76 1.43
C GLY A 7 0.33 25.35 1.52
N GLN A 8 0.44 24.79 2.73
CA GLN A 8 0.90 23.41 2.93
C GLN A 8 -0.09 22.38 2.36
N GLY A 9 -1.40 22.61 2.52
CA GLY A 9 -2.44 21.75 1.94
C GLY A 9 -2.41 21.76 0.41
N LEU A 10 -2.23 22.93 -0.20
CA LEU A 10 -2.06 23.05 -1.65
C LEU A 10 -0.80 22.35 -2.15
N LEU A 11 0.33 22.50 -1.43
CA LEU A 11 1.57 21.80 -1.78
C LEU A 11 1.39 20.28 -1.68
N ALA A 12 0.78 19.78 -0.61
CA ALA A 12 0.50 18.35 -0.45
C ALA A 12 -0.43 17.82 -1.55
N ALA A 13 -1.47 18.57 -1.91
CA ALA A 13 -2.36 18.22 -3.02
C ALA A 13 -1.61 18.16 -4.35
N ALA A 14 -0.75 19.16 -4.63
CA ALA A 14 0.08 19.18 -5.83
C ALA A 14 1.06 17.99 -5.86
N GLN A 15 1.67 17.63 -4.74
CA GLN A 15 2.54 16.46 -4.62
C GLN A 15 1.78 15.15 -4.86
N CYS A 16 0.60 14.99 -4.26
CA CYS A 16 -0.26 13.83 -4.49
C CYS A 16 -0.65 13.72 -5.97
N LEU A 17 -1.04 14.83 -6.61
CA LEU A 17 -1.35 14.86 -8.04
C LEU A 17 -0.12 14.51 -8.90
N ALA A 18 1.06 15.02 -8.56
CA ALA A 18 2.30 14.70 -9.27
C ALA A 18 2.65 13.21 -9.17
N VAL A 19 2.41 12.58 -8.02
CA VAL A 19 2.67 11.14 -7.80
C VAL A 19 1.62 10.25 -8.50
N VAL A 20 0.36 10.65 -8.46
CA VAL A 20 -0.76 9.83 -8.95
C VAL A 20 -1.03 10.03 -10.44
N SER A 21 -0.71 11.20 -11.00
CA SER A 21 -1.02 11.53 -12.40
C SER A 21 -0.38 10.61 -13.44
N PRO A 22 0.88 10.12 -13.32
CA PRO A 22 1.44 9.22 -14.32
C PRO A 22 0.67 7.90 -14.40
N PHE A 23 0.22 7.38 -13.24
CA PHE A 23 -0.61 6.19 -13.18
C PHE A 23 -1.96 6.41 -13.87
N TYR A 24 -2.67 7.50 -13.54
CA TYR A 24 -3.96 7.82 -14.16
C TYR A 24 -3.84 8.07 -15.66
N PHE A 25 -2.83 8.85 -16.07
CA PHE A 25 -2.55 9.11 -17.47
C PHE A 25 -2.31 7.81 -18.24
N TYR A 26 -1.41 6.95 -17.76
CA TYR A 26 -1.15 5.66 -18.38
C TYR A 26 -2.42 4.80 -18.50
N GLN A 27 -3.19 4.67 -17.41
CA GLN A 27 -4.42 3.87 -17.41
C GLN A 27 -5.44 4.38 -18.43
N VAL A 28 -5.69 5.70 -18.46
CA VAL A 28 -6.68 6.31 -19.35
C VAL A 28 -6.20 6.26 -20.80
N SER A 29 -4.94 6.60 -21.08
CA SER A 29 -4.37 6.56 -22.43
C SER A 29 -4.36 5.13 -22.98
N PHE A 30 -3.97 4.15 -22.17
CA PHE A 30 -4.00 2.74 -22.56
C PHE A 30 -5.44 2.27 -22.82
N GLN A 31 -6.38 2.59 -21.91
CA GLN A 31 -7.78 2.20 -22.06
C GLN A 31 -8.41 2.78 -23.33
N LEU A 32 -8.21 4.07 -23.60
CA LEU A 32 -8.71 4.73 -24.81
C LEU A 32 -8.12 4.10 -26.07
N GLY A 33 -6.79 3.97 -26.15
CA GLY A 33 -6.14 3.40 -27.33
C GLY A 33 -6.52 1.94 -27.57
N TRP A 34 -6.60 1.14 -26.50
CA TRP A 34 -7.00 -0.25 -26.59
C TRP A 34 -8.45 -0.42 -27.06
N CYS A 35 -9.39 0.31 -26.43
CA CYS A 35 -10.81 0.22 -26.76
C CYS A 35 -11.11 0.80 -28.15
N GLN A 36 -10.43 1.86 -28.58
CA GLN A 36 -10.57 2.38 -29.95
C GLN A 36 -10.09 1.34 -30.98
N LYS A 37 -8.89 0.79 -30.81
CA LYS A 37 -8.32 -0.18 -31.76
C LYS A 37 -9.15 -1.47 -31.86
N HIS A 38 -9.65 -1.98 -30.74
CA HIS A 38 -10.54 -3.14 -30.75
C HIS A 38 -11.94 -2.80 -31.26
N GLY A 39 -12.42 -1.58 -30.98
CA GLY A 39 -13.64 -1.03 -31.57
C GLY A 39 -13.59 -1.01 -33.09
N GLU A 40 -12.48 -0.54 -33.66
CA GLU A 40 -12.24 -0.51 -35.11
C GLU A 40 -12.06 -1.92 -35.70
N ALA A 41 -11.34 -2.82 -35.01
CA ALA A 41 -11.15 -4.20 -35.46
C ALA A 41 -12.45 -5.03 -35.47
N LEU A 42 -13.36 -4.74 -34.54
CA LEU A 42 -14.71 -5.31 -34.48
C LEU A 42 -15.74 -4.44 -35.24
N GLY A 43 -15.31 -3.35 -35.88
CA GLY A 43 -16.15 -2.24 -36.32
C GLY A 43 -16.02 -1.94 -37.81
N ASN A 44 -15.98 -2.99 -38.64
CA ASN A 44 -16.35 -2.87 -40.04
C ASN A 44 -17.38 -3.96 -40.38
N GLY A 45 -18.63 -3.78 -39.91
CA GLY A 45 -19.79 -4.57 -40.35
C GLY A 45 -20.72 -5.17 -39.28
N THR A 46 -20.39 -5.09 -38.00
CA THR A 46 -21.12 -5.78 -36.91
C THR A 46 -22.08 -4.85 -36.16
N ASP A 47 -23.30 -5.34 -35.88
CA ASP A 47 -24.35 -4.65 -35.12
C ASP A 47 -23.81 -4.25 -33.72
N PRO A 48 -24.08 -3.03 -33.20
CA PRO A 48 -23.73 -2.62 -31.83
C PRO A 48 -24.04 -3.64 -30.72
N VAL A 49 -25.07 -4.48 -30.91
CA VAL A 49 -25.42 -5.57 -29.98
C VAL A 49 -24.41 -6.71 -30.04
N GLU A 50 -23.98 -7.10 -31.24
CA GLU A 50 -23.01 -8.18 -31.47
C GLU A 50 -21.60 -7.75 -31.05
N PHE A 51 -21.27 -6.48 -31.26
CA PHE A 51 -20.06 -5.84 -30.72
C PHE A 51 -19.98 -5.93 -29.20
N ARG A 52 -21.10 -5.62 -28.51
CA ARG A 52 -21.17 -5.69 -27.05
C ARG A 52 -21.05 -7.14 -26.55
N ALA A 53 -21.66 -8.10 -27.25
CA ALA A 53 -21.54 -9.52 -26.92
C ALA A 53 -20.10 -10.06 -27.10
N GLU A 54 -19.35 -9.59 -28.09
CA GLU A 54 -17.93 -9.94 -28.27
C GLU A 54 -17.03 -9.28 -27.23
N ILE A 55 -17.29 -8.02 -26.84
CA ILE A 55 -16.59 -7.38 -25.71
C ILE A 55 -16.83 -8.15 -24.40
N ASP A 56 -18.07 -8.59 -24.16
CA ASP A 56 -18.44 -9.39 -23.00
C ASP A 56 -17.78 -10.78 -23.04
N LYS A 57 -17.72 -11.43 -24.22
CA LYS A 57 -16.98 -12.69 -24.41
C LYS A 57 -15.49 -12.55 -24.14
N MET A 58 -14.88 -11.46 -24.61
CA MET A 58 -13.46 -11.17 -24.36
C MET A 58 -13.18 -10.72 -22.92
N ARG A 59 -14.25 -10.50 -22.13
CA ARG A 59 -14.21 -10.06 -20.73
C ARG A 59 -13.51 -8.72 -20.54
N PHE A 60 -13.54 -7.81 -21.53
CA PHE A 60 -12.89 -6.50 -21.39
C PHE A 60 -13.80 -5.50 -20.65
N GLY A 61 -14.10 -5.78 -19.39
CA GLY A 61 -14.97 -4.95 -18.52
C GLY A 61 -14.46 -3.52 -18.26
N TRP A 62 -13.31 -3.14 -18.83
CA TRP A 62 -12.76 -1.79 -18.74
C TRP A 62 -13.17 -0.88 -19.91
N CYS A 63 -13.75 -1.39 -21.01
CA CYS A 63 -14.25 -0.55 -22.10
C CYS A 63 -15.67 0.01 -21.85
N GLU A 64 -16.39 -0.51 -20.86
CA GLU A 64 -17.76 -0.09 -20.57
C GLU A 64 -17.85 1.17 -19.69
N GLY A 65 -18.76 2.10 -20.01
CA GLY A 65 -18.95 3.33 -19.24
C GLY A 65 -17.87 4.39 -19.50
N SER A 66 -17.69 5.34 -18.57
CA SER A 66 -16.81 6.50 -18.79
C SER A 66 -15.34 6.08 -19.01
N PRO A 67 -14.67 6.58 -20.07
CA PRO A 67 -13.27 6.29 -20.32
C PRO A 67 -12.31 7.03 -19.36
N LEU A 68 -12.79 8.06 -18.68
CA LEU A 68 -12.01 8.84 -17.71
C LEU A 68 -11.80 8.12 -16.38
N VAL A 69 -12.53 7.02 -16.15
CA VAL A 69 -12.37 6.17 -14.98
C VAL A 69 -11.37 5.06 -15.32
N PRO A 70 -10.21 4.96 -14.63
CA PRO A 70 -9.22 3.93 -14.90
C PRO A 70 -9.72 2.56 -14.39
N LYS A 71 -10.20 1.72 -15.31
CA LYS A 71 -10.80 0.41 -14.98
C LYS A 71 -9.86 -0.76 -15.22
N VAL A 72 -8.85 -0.59 -16.08
CA VAL A 72 -7.96 -1.67 -16.53
C VAL A 72 -7.27 -2.36 -15.35
N TYR A 73 -6.56 -1.62 -14.50
CA TYR A 73 -5.85 -2.22 -13.36
C TYR A 73 -6.80 -2.88 -12.37
N ARG A 74 -7.91 -2.23 -12.01
CA ARG A 74 -8.91 -2.80 -11.11
C ARG A 74 -9.47 -4.12 -11.64
N PHE A 75 -9.75 -4.19 -12.93
CA PHE A 75 -10.19 -5.42 -13.57
C PHE A 75 -9.11 -6.50 -13.47
N ILE A 76 -7.85 -6.19 -13.78
CA ILE A 76 -6.75 -7.17 -13.71
C ILE A 76 -6.58 -7.70 -12.27
N GLN A 77 -6.59 -6.80 -11.30
CA GLN A 77 -6.49 -7.13 -9.87
C GLN A 77 -7.61 -8.08 -9.43
N ALA A 78 -8.84 -7.83 -9.89
CA ALA A 78 -10.00 -8.65 -9.55
C ALA A 78 -10.00 -10.00 -10.28
N SER A 79 -9.73 -10.00 -11.58
CA SER A 79 -9.87 -11.16 -12.47
C SER A 79 -8.72 -12.16 -12.35
N TYR A 80 -7.49 -11.68 -12.12
CA TYR A 80 -6.30 -12.53 -12.13
C TYR A 80 -5.63 -12.68 -10.78
N TRP A 81 -5.70 -11.65 -9.93
CA TRP A 81 -4.98 -11.66 -8.66
C TRP A 81 -5.88 -11.92 -7.44
N ASP A 82 -7.19 -12.02 -7.66
CA ASP A 82 -8.22 -12.23 -6.62
C ASP A 82 -8.07 -11.25 -5.44
N VAL A 83 -7.67 -10.01 -5.74
CA VAL A 83 -7.47 -8.95 -4.74
C VAL A 83 -8.82 -8.52 -4.18
N GLY A 84 -8.91 -8.41 -2.86
CA GLY A 84 -10.09 -7.90 -2.17
C GLY A 84 -10.09 -8.29 -0.70
N LEU A 85 -11.10 -7.81 0.02
CA LEU A 85 -11.16 -7.96 1.47
C LEU A 85 -11.22 -9.45 1.85
N PHE A 86 -10.18 -9.92 2.55
CA PHE A 86 -9.98 -11.31 3.01
C PHE A 86 -9.98 -12.42 1.94
N LYS A 87 -9.98 -12.09 0.66
CA LYS A 87 -10.03 -13.09 -0.42
C LYS A 87 -8.84 -14.05 -0.43
N PHE A 88 -7.70 -13.62 0.11
CA PHE A 88 -6.46 -14.40 0.13
C PHE A 88 -6.31 -15.31 1.35
N TYR A 89 -7.23 -15.26 2.32
CA TYR A 89 -7.19 -16.07 3.55
C TYR A 89 -7.68 -17.49 3.29
N LYS A 90 -6.88 -18.26 2.56
CA LYS A 90 -7.12 -19.66 2.19
C LYS A 90 -6.05 -20.54 2.83
N ALA A 91 -6.38 -21.77 3.22
CA ALA A 91 -5.42 -22.70 3.82
C ALA A 91 -4.23 -23.00 2.88
N SER A 92 -4.44 -22.95 1.56
CA SER A 92 -3.37 -23.12 0.57
C SER A 92 -2.31 -22.01 0.61
N GLN A 93 -2.61 -20.86 1.23
CA GLN A 93 -1.72 -19.70 1.30
C GLN A 93 -0.89 -19.66 2.59
N VAL A 94 -1.06 -20.63 3.50
CA VAL A 94 -0.32 -20.70 4.78
C VAL A 94 1.20 -20.51 4.61
N PRO A 95 1.88 -21.12 3.62
CA PRO A 95 3.31 -20.86 3.41
C PRO A 95 3.63 -19.38 3.17
N ASN A 96 2.79 -18.67 2.41
CA ASN A 96 3.00 -17.25 2.13
C ASN A 96 2.72 -16.38 3.36
N PHE A 97 1.76 -16.75 4.20
CA PHE A 97 1.54 -16.09 5.49
C PHE A 97 2.74 -16.27 6.43
N LEU A 98 3.36 -17.44 6.46
CA LEU A 98 4.57 -17.66 7.25
C LEU A 98 5.75 -16.80 6.77
N LEU A 99 5.88 -16.59 5.45
CA LEU A 99 6.90 -15.71 4.88
C LEU A 99 6.64 -14.23 5.18
N ALA A 100 5.39 -13.79 5.24
CA ALA A 100 5.03 -12.41 5.59
C ALA A 100 4.97 -12.14 7.10
N ALA A 101 4.87 -13.17 7.94
CA ALA A 101 4.76 -13.03 9.38
C ALA A 101 5.88 -12.18 10.02
N PRO A 102 7.16 -12.27 9.61
CA PRO A 102 8.22 -11.41 10.14
C PRO A 102 7.94 -9.92 9.92
N ILE A 103 7.56 -9.51 8.70
CA ILE A 103 7.34 -8.09 8.41
C ILE A 103 6.12 -7.56 9.17
N TRP A 104 5.04 -8.34 9.26
CA TRP A 104 3.85 -7.93 10.01
C TRP A 104 4.14 -7.83 11.50
N SER A 105 4.89 -8.78 12.05
CA SER A 105 5.29 -8.77 13.46
C SER A 105 6.17 -7.56 13.78
N CYS A 106 7.10 -7.23 12.87
CA CYS A 106 7.94 -6.04 12.96
C CYS A 106 7.10 -4.76 12.95
N SER A 107 6.24 -4.60 11.94
CA SER A 107 5.36 -3.44 11.79
C SER A 107 4.43 -3.24 12.99
N LEU A 108 3.83 -4.33 13.50
CA LEU A 108 2.97 -4.29 14.68
C LEU A 108 3.74 -3.90 15.93
N PHE A 109 4.95 -4.45 16.11
CA PHE A 109 5.80 -4.12 17.26
C PHE A 109 6.19 -2.64 17.26
N GLU A 110 6.74 -2.15 16.16
CA GLU A 110 7.11 -0.74 16.00
C GLU A 110 5.93 0.20 16.22
N LEU A 111 4.78 -0.12 15.62
CA LEU A 111 3.55 0.64 15.81
C LEU A 111 3.12 0.67 17.28
N SER A 112 3.21 -0.47 17.97
CA SER A 112 2.84 -0.56 19.39
C SER A 112 3.77 0.29 20.26
N GLU A 113 5.06 0.32 19.98
CA GLU A 113 6.02 1.16 20.71
C GLU A 113 5.80 2.64 20.39
N ALA A 114 5.55 2.98 19.12
CA ALA A 114 5.24 4.36 18.74
C ALA A 114 3.94 4.87 19.39
N ILE A 115 2.91 4.03 19.50
CA ILE A 115 1.66 4.37 20.19
C ILE A 115 1.89 4.52 21.71
N ARG A 116 2.69 3.65 22.32
CA ARG A 116 3.04 3.74 23.75
C ARG A 116 3.79 5.02 24.07
N ASP A 117 4.75 5.38 23.23
CA ASP A 117 5.52 6.61 23.37
C ASP A 117 4.63 7.86 23.14
N ALA A 118 3.68 7.78 22.21
CA ALA A 118 2.76 8.87 21.86
C ALA A 118 1.61 9.09 22.87
N LEU A 119 1.14 8.03 23.54
CA LEU A 119 0.02 8.06 24.48
C LEU A 119 0.45 7.57 25.86
N PRO A 120 1.30 8.32 26.58
CA PRO A 120 1.72 7.94 27.92
C PRO A 120 0.56 8.00 28.91
N GLY A 121 0.42 6.95 29.72
CA GLY A 121 -0.54 6.88 30.84
C GLY A 121 -1.73 5.93 30.63
N ASP A 122 -2.19 5.33 31.73
CA ASP A 122 -3.21 4.30 31.71
C ASP A 122 -4.65 4.86 31.74
N SER A 123 -4.82 6.10 32.20
CA SER A 123 -6.15 6.73 32.32
C SER A 123 -6.61 7.36 31.01
N TRP A 124 -7.92 7.30 30.73
CA TRP A 124 -8.53 7.95 29.56
C TRP A 124 -8.31 9.46 29.54
N GLY A 125 -8.28 10.12 30.69
CA GLY A 125 -8.00 11.56 30.79
C GLY A 125 -6.56 11.92 30.40
N ALA A 126 -5.58 11.11 30.79
CA ALA A 126 -4.18 11.30 30.38
C ALA A 126 -4.01 11.11 28.88
N LYS A 127 -4.66 10.08 28.30
CA LYS A 127 -4.65 9.84 26.85
C LYS A 127 -5.26 10.99 26.06
N LEU A 128 -6.38 11.55 26.51
CA LEU A 128 -6.99 12.73 25.86
C LEU A 128 -6.09 13.97 25.94
N GLY A 129 -5.39 14.17 27.06
CA GLY A 129 -4.39 15.21 27.21
C GLY A 129 -3.19 15.02 26.26
N ALA A 130 -2.69 13.79 26.14
CA ALA A 130 -1.63 13.43 25.21
C ALA A 130 -2.05 13.65 23.75
N ILE A 131 -3.27 13.25 23.35
CA ILE A 131 -3.81 13.51 22.00
C ILE A 131 -3.84 15.02 21.70
N LYS A 132 -4.24 15.84 22.68
CA LYS A 132 -4.24 17.30 22.52
C LYS A 132 -2.82 17.84 22.33
N SER A 133 -1.84 17.30 23.04
CA SER A 133 -0.42 17.61 22.88
C SER A 133 0.10 17.20 21.49
N LEU A 134 -0.25 15.98 21.04
CA LEU A 134 0.14 15.43 19.75
C LEU A 134 -0.28 16.31 18.57
N VAL A 135 -1.41 17.02 18.69
CA VAL A 135 -1.91 17.94 17.66
C VAL A 135 -1.32 19.35 17.81
N SER A 136 -0.84 19.71 18.99
CA SER A 136 -0.37 21.07 19.29
C SER A 136 1.13 21.26 19.05
N ASP A 137 1.96 20.25 19.29
CA ASP A 137 3.40 20.29 19.04
C ASP A 137 3.71 19.76 17.63
N ARG A 138 4.60 20.45 16.90
CA ARG A 138 5.00 20.10 15.55
C ARG A 138 5.70 18.74 15.49
N GLN A 139 6.60 18.45 16.42
CA GLN A 139 7.38 17.22 16.41
C GLN A 139 6.50 15.99 16.69
N ASP A 140 5.55 16.15 17.58
CA ASP A 140 4.58 15.13 17.92
C ASP A 140 3.55 14.92 16.80
N TYR A 141 3.16 15.99 16.11
CA TYR A 141 2.29 15.93 14.94
C TYR A 141 2.92 15.11 13.80
N GLU A 142 4.22 15.29 13.54
CA GLU A 142 4.94 14.51 12.52
C GLU A 142 4.96 13.00 12.87
N LEU A 143 5.15 12.64 14.15
CA LEU A 143 5.04 11.25 14.59
C LEU A 143 3.61 10.70 14.43
N PHE A 144 2.59 11.49 14.79
CA PHE A 144 1.20 11.10 14.64
C PHE A 144 0.83 10.78 13.19
N VAL A 145 1.22 11.66 12.24
CA VAL A 145 0.98 11.45 10.81
C VAL A 145 1.71 10.19 10.31
N LEU A 146 2.94 9.96 10.79
CA LEU A 146 3.71 8.77 10.45
C LEU A 146 3.02 7.47 10.94
N CYS A 147 2.53 7.46 12.18
CA CYS A 147 1.77 6.35 12.74
C CYS A 147 0.46 6.10 11.98
N LEU A 148 -0.28 7.16 11.64
CA LEU A 148 -1.51 7.06 10.86
C LEU A 148 -1.23 6.45 9.48
N HIS A 149 -0.21 6.94 8.78
CA HIS A 149 0.21 6.37 7.50
C HIS A 149 0.57 4.89 7.65
N TRP A 150 1.31 4.53 8.70
CA TRP A 150 1.74 3.15 8.95
C TRP A 150 0.58 2.20 9.23
N VAL A 151 -0.40 2.62 10.05
CA VAL A 151 -1.64 1.88 10.30
C VAL A 151 -2.38 1.62 9.00
N LEU A 152 -2.52 2.63 8.14
CA LEU A 152 -3.20 2.49 6.85
C LEU A 152 -2.47 1.50 5.93
N MET A 153 -1.15 1.60 5.82
CA MET A 153 -0.36 0.68 5.01
C MET A 153 -0.45 -0.76 5.53
N LEU A 154 -0.33 -0.97 6.84
CA LEU A 154 -0.46 -2.28 7.45
C LEU A 154 -1.88 -2.86 7.26
N ALA A 155 -2.92 -2.03 7.43
CA ALA A 155 -4.30 -2.46 7.20
C ALA A 155 -4.54 -2.89 5.75
N VAL A 156 -4.06 -2.12 4.77
CA VAL A 156 -4.13 -2.51 3.36
C VAL A 156 -3.38 -3.82 3.10
N SER A 157 -2.17 -3.95 3.67
CA SER A 157 -1.34 -5.14 3.52
C SER A 157 -1.96 -6.40 4.09
N VAL A 158 -2.69 -6.30 5.20
CA VAL A 158 -3.29 -7.45 5.88
C VAL A 158 -4.67 -7.76 5.29
N LEU A 159 -5.50 -6.75 5.05
CA LEU A 159 -6.91 -6.94 4.78
C LEU A 159 -7.24 -7.11 3.29
N ILE A 160 -6.53 -6.40 2.41
CA ILE A 160 -6.93 -6.24 0.99
C ILE A 160 -5.92 -6.86 0.04
N MET A 161 -4.63 -6.64 0.30
CA MET A 161 -3.55 -7.02 -0.59
C MET A 161 -3.19 -8.50 -0.44
N ASN A 162 -2.68 -9.11 -1.51
CA ASN A 162 -2.13 -10.46 -1.44
C ASN A 162 -0.92 -10.49 -0.51
N VAL A 163 -0.88 -11.47 0.40
CA VAL A 163 0.18 -11.60 1.41
C VAL A 163 1.58 -11.73 0.79
N GLN A 164 1.66 -12.20 -0.45
CA GLN A 164 2.90 -12.39 -1.18
C GLN A 164 3.67 -11.09 -1.48
N VAL A 165 3.01 -9.94 -1.46
CA VAL A 165 3.66 -8.65 -1.74
C VAL A 165 3.82 -7.81 -0.47
N SER A 166 3.37 -8.33 0.69
CA SER A 166 3.39 -7.61 1.96
C SER A 166 4.79 -7.21 2.41
N THR A 167 5.77 -8.11 2.31
CA THR A 167 7.16 -7.83 2.71
C THR A 167 7.75 -6.69 1.91
N ARG A 168 7.67 -6.76 0.58
CA ARG A 168 8.12 -5.69 -0.30
C ARG A 168 7.38 -4.38 -0.04
N PHE A 169 6.05 -4.42 0.06
CA PHE A 169 5.23 -3.24 0.26
C PHE A 169 5.62 -2.50 1.55
N LEU A 170 5.57 -3.18 2.70
CA LEU A 170 5.87 -2.57 4.00
C LEU A 170 7.36 -2.17 4.12
N SER A 171 8.28 -2.89 3.47
CA SER A 171 9.71 -2.52 3.45
C SER A 171 9.99 -1.21 2.71
N THR A 172 9.11 -0.75 1.81
CA THR A 172 9.30 0.52 1.09
C THR A 172 8.80 1.74 1.86
N CYS A 173 8.12 1.52 2.98
CA CYS A 173 7.52 2.59 3.75
C CYS A 173 8.52 3.18 4.75
N ALA A 174 8.71 4.50 4.69
CA ALA A 174 9.58 5.25 5.61
C ALA A 174 9.28 5.06 7.13
N PRO A 175 8.01 4.91 7.59
CA PRO A 175 7.70 4.71 9.01
C PRO A 175 8.49 3.60 9.70
N LEU A 176 8.63 2.44 9.04
CA LEU A 176 9.34 1.28 9.56
C LEU A 176 10.74 1.67 10.05
N TYR A 177 11.51 2.31 9.17
CA TYR A 177 12.91 2.68 9.44
C TYR A 177 13.02 3.83 10.46
N LEU A 178 12.13 4.82 10.36
CA LEU A 178 12.16 5.97 11.26
C LEU A 178 11.78 5.59 12.70
N ILE A 179 10.79 4.73 12.88
CA ILE A 179 10.39 4.23 14.20
C ILE A 179 11.48 3.29 14.74
N THR A 180 12.00 2.39 13.92
CA THR A 180 13.13 1.52 14.29
C THR A 180 14.34 2.34 14.75
N ALA A 181 14.69 3.42 14.05
CA ALA A 181 15.80 4.29 14.43
C ALA A 181 15.58 4.93 15.81
N ARG A 182 14.35 5.36 16.14
CA ARG A 182 14.02 5.90 17.47
C ARG A 182 14.19 4.87 18.59
N LEU A 183 13.93 3.59 18.31
CA LEU A 183 14.15 2.50 19.27
C LEU A 183 15.65 2.23 19.55
N THR A 184 16.57 2.75 18.73
CA THR A 184 18.02 2.54 18.87
C THR A 184 18.60 3.12 20.16
N GLY A 185 17.95 4.15 20.73
CA GLY A 185 18.36 4.72 22.02
C GLY A 185 18.01 3.86 23.24
N LYS A 186 17.14 2.85 23.10
CA LYS A 186 16.59 2.06 24.20
C LYS A 186 17.36 0.74 24.36
N LYS A 187 18.11 0.58 25.47
CA LYS A 187 19.00 -0.59 25.71
C LYS A 187 18.24 -1.91 25.72
N ASP A 188 17.01 -1.92 26.21
CA ASP A 188 16.11 -3.08 26.27
C ASP A 188 15.66 -3.56 24.88
N LYS A 189 15.77 -2.73 23.84
CA LYS A 189 15.34 -3.05 22.47
C LYS A 189 16.46 -3.52 21.56
N LYS A 190 17.70 -3.62 22.04
CA LYS A 190 18.87 -3.99 21.22
C LYS A 190 18.69 -5.32 20.47
N ALA A 191 18.09 -6.32 21.11
CA ALA A 191 17.84 -7.63 20.49
C ALA A 191 16.89 -7.52 19.28
N HIS A 192 15.82 -6.72 19.41
CA HIS A 192 14.87 -6.48 18.33
C HIS A 192 15.56 -5.77 17.15
N LEU A 193 16.35 -4.72 17.41
CA LEU A 193 17.08 -4.00 16.36
C LEU A 193 18.04 -4.91 15.57
N VAL A 194 18.80 -5.75 16.28
CA VAL A 194 19.68 -6.74 15.65
C VAL A 194 18.88 -7.71 14.79
N TRP A 195 17.70 -8.12 15.25
CA TRP A 195 16.80 -8.98 14.48
C TRP A 195 16.29 -8.28 13.20
N VAL A 196 15.83 -7.03 13.29
CA VAL A 196 15.34 -6.24 12.14
C VAL A 196 16.43 -6.11 11.08
N VAL A 197 17.64 -5.70 11.48
CA VAL A 197 18.77 -5.55 10.55
C VAL A 197 19.12 -6.88 9.88
N ARG A 198 19.17 -7.98 10.64
CA ARG A 198 19.44 -9.31 10.09
C ARG A 198 18.36 -9.75 9.11
N PHE A 199 17.09 -9.52 9.45
CA PHE A 199 15.96 -9.85 8.59
C PHE A 199 16.06 -9.12 7.25
N PHE A 200 16.26 -7.80 7.25
CA PHE A 200 16.37 -7.03 6.01
C PHE A 200 17.64 -7.34 5.21
N ALA A 201 18.77 -7.61 5.88
CA ALA A 201 19.99 -8.03 5.19
C ALA A 201 19.80 -9.38 4.49
N LEU A 202 19.22 -10.37 5.20
CA LEU A 202 18.89 -11.67 4.62
C LEU A 202 17.87 -11.54 3.51
N TYR A 203 16.84 -10.73 3.71
CA TYR A 203 15.84 -10.46 2.68
C TYR A 203 16.52 -9.87 1.43
N GLY A 204 17.32 -8.82 1.56
CA GLY A 204 18.06 -8.23 0.44
C GLY A 204 18.96 -9.22 -0.30
N ILE A 205 19.77 -9.99 0.44
CA ILE A 205 20.70 -10.98 -0.15
C ILE A 205 19.94 -12.07 -0.89
N LEU A 206 18.94 -12.67 -0.24
CA LEU A 206 18.13 -13.71 -0.87
C LEU A 206 17.37 -13.18 -2.08
N GLY A 207 16.87 -11.95 -2.03
CA GLY A 207 16.23 -11.30 -3.18
C GLY A 207 17.18 -11.14 -4.36
N CYS A 208 18.41 -10.69 -4.11
CA CYS A 208 19.44 -10.58 -5.15
C CYS A 208 19.85 -11.94 -5.74
N LEU A 209 19.71 -13.04 -5.00
CA LEU A 209 20.02 -14.38 -5.50
C LEU A 209 18.82 -15.01 -6.21
N LEU A 210 17.62 -14.94 -5.63
CA LEU A 210 16.45 -15.66 -6.10
C LEU A 210 15.80 -14.98 -7.31
N TYR A 211 15.72 -13.64 -7.30
CA TYR A 211 15.03 -12.88 -8.36
C TYR A 211 15.67 -13.05 -9.74
N PRO A 212 17.00 -12.91 -9.92
CA PRO A 212 17.64 -13.14 -11.23
C PRO A 212 17.57 -14.60 -11.71
N ASN A 213 17.38 -15.54 -10.79
CA ASN A 213 17.24 -16.97 -11.09
C ASN A 213 15.78 -17.39 -11.33
N PHE A 214 14.84 -16.44 -11.44
CA PHE A 214 13.40 -16.70 -11.63
C PHE A 214 12.78 -17.58 -10.53
N LEU A 215 13.38 -17.59 -9.34
CA LEU A 215 12.84 -18.31 -8.19
C LEU A 215 11.82 -17.42 -7.45
N PRO A 216 10.81 -18.03 -6.78
CA PRO A 216 9.82 -17.28 -6.02
C PRO A 216 10.49 -16.39 -4.96
N TRP A 217 10.19 -15.10 -5.03
CA TRP A 217 10.70 -14.09 -4.10
C TRP A 217 9.55 -13.22 -3.57
N VAL A 218 9.26 -13.39 -2.28
CA VAL A 218 8.07 -12.90 -1.57
C VAL A 218 8.45 -11.80 -0.59
#